data_AF-A0A3B0J374-F1
#
_entry.id   AF-A0A3B0J374-F1
#
_cell.length_a   1.000
_cell.length_b   1.000
_cell.length_c   1.000
_cell.angle_alpha   90.00
_cell.angle_beta   90.00
_cell.angle_gamma   90.00
#
_symmetry.space_group_name_H-M   'P 1'
#
loop_
_entity.id
_entity.type
_entity.pdbx_description
1 polymer ?
#
loop_
_entity_poly.entity_id
_entity_poly.type
_entity_poly.pdbx_seq_one_letter_code
_entity_poly.pdbx_strand_id
1 'polypeptide(L)'
;MQSTIIFALLCCIVGAVVAYPSPDDMTMPSTPAPRYPLNLQGGGGAQEREGLTFGVRGSENVWRSDNGRHEIDVNGGYAQRLGGQWGNSEPSYSVGTNYRYRW
;
A
#
# COMPACT_ATOMS: atom_id res chain seq x y z
N MET A 1 37.35 -8.84 51.15
CA MET A 1 37.26 -9.39 49.78
C MET A 1 35.83 -9.49 49.26
N GLN A 2 34.81 -9.68 50.12
CA GLN A 2 33.41 -9.79 49.71
C GLN A 2 32.76 -8.44 49.31
N SER A 3 33.12 -7.35 49.98
CA SER A 3 32.57 -6.00 49.74
C SER A 3 32.95 -5.42 48.38
N THR A 4 34.17 -5.67 47.90
CA THR A 4 34.63 -5.24 46.57
C THR A 4 33.86 -5.91 45.43
N ILE A 5 33.47 -7.18 45.61
CA ILE A 5 32.67 -7.93 44.62
C ILE A 5 31.25 -7.35 44.53
N ILE A 6 30.66 -7.00 45.68
CA ILE A 6 29.32 -6.38 45.74
C ILE A 6 29.32 -5.02 45.03
N PHE A 7 30.32 -4.17 45.27
CA PHE A 7 30.43 -2.88 44.60
C PHE A 7 30.63 -3.01 43.09
N ALA A 8 31.45 -3.97 42.64
CA ALA A 8 31.64 -4.24 41.21
C ALA A 8 30.34 -4.68 40.54
N LEU A 9 29.59 -5.59 41.16
CA LEU A 9 28.28 -6.03 40.67
C LEU A 9 27.28 -4.88 40.59
N LEU A 10 27.24 -4.01 41.59
CA LEU A 10 26.33 -2.88 41.63
C LEU A 10 26.65 -1.85 40.53
N CYS A 11 27.93 -1.58 40.28
CA CYS A 11 28.37 -0.75 39.16
C CYS A 11 28.00 -1.36 37.79
N CYS A 12 28.12 -2.68 37.63
CA CYS A 12 27.72 -3.36 36.39
C CYS A 12 26.21 -3.26 36.12
N ILE A 13 25.38 -3.39 37.16
CA ILE A 13 23.92 -3.27 37.04
C ILE A 13 23.52 -1.84 36.65
N VAL A 14 24.11 -0.84 37.31
CA VAL A 14 23.84 0.57 36.97
C VAL A 14 24.30 0.90 35.54
N GLY A 15 25.46 0.39 35.12
CA GLY A 15 25.94 0.55 33.74
C GLY A 15 24.99 -0.05 32.71
N ALA A 16 24.44 -1.24 32.97
CA ALA A 16 23.46 -1.89 32.10
C ALA A 16 22.14 -1.11 32.01
N VAL A 17 21.70 -0.48 33.10
CA VAL A 17 20.49 0.36 33.14
C VAL A 17 20.72 1.75 32.53
N VAL A 18 21.93 2.28 32.50
CA VAL A 18 22.18 3.56 31.80
C VAL A 18 22.45 3.34 30.31
N ALA A 19 22.94 2.16 29.94
CA ALA A 19 23.20 1.77 28.56
C ALA A 19 21.99 1.14 27.85
N TYR A 20 20.83 0.96 28.52
CA TYR A 20 19.64 0.55 27.78
C TYR A 20 19.29 1.71 26.83
N PRO A 21 19.24 1.48 25.51
CA PRO A 21 18.78 2.49 24.59
C PRO A 21 17.32 2.77 24.95
N SER A 22 17.02 4.01 25.36
CA SER A 22 15.65 4.49 25.40
C SER A 22 15.07 4.31 23.99
N PRO A 23 13.89 3.70 23.83
CA PRO A 23 13.25 3.67 22.52
C PRO A 23 13.04 5.13 22.11
N ASP A 24 13.76 5.55 21.06
CA ASP A 24 13.48 6.80 20.39
C ASP A 24 11.98 6.84 20.09
N ASP A 25 11.38 7.98 20.37
CA ASP A 25 9.96 8.25 20.20
C ASP A 25 9.49 7.72 18.83
N MET A 26 8.84 6.54 18.82
CA MET A 26 8.37 5.85 17.60
C MET A 26 7.12 6.54 17.02
N THR A 27 6.90 7.80 17.38
CA THR A 27 5.89 8.64 16.78
C THR A 27 6.37 9.01 15.37
N MET A 28 6.07 8.12 14.42
CA MET A 28 6.20 8.42 13.00
C MET A 28 5.49 9.76 12.74
N PRO A 29 6.14 10.73 12.07
CA PRO A 29 5.45 11.94 11.64
C PRO A 29 4.21 11.51 10.87
N SER A 30 3.06 12.08 11.24
CA SER A 30 1.75 11.74 10.68
C SER A 30 1.83 11.63 9.16
N THR A 31 1.82 10.40 8.64
CA THR A 31 1.85 10.15 7.21
C THR A 31 0.65 10.88 6.64
N PRO A 32 0.83 11.81 5.68
CA PRO A 32 -0.29 12.53 5.10
C PRO A 32 -1.33 11.51 4.66
N ALA A 33 -2.57 11.66 5.14
CA ALA A 33 -3.65 10.75 4.83
C ALA A 33 -3.65 10.48 3.31
N PRO A 34 -3.49 9.23 2.87
CA PRO A 34 -3.40 8.95 1.46
C PRO A 34 -4.67 9.48 0.80
N ARG A 35 -4.50 10.40 -0.15
CA ARG A 35 -5.62 10.79 -0.99
C ARG A 35 -5.80 9.63 -1.94
N TYR A 36 -6.86 8.87 -1.73
CA TYR A 36 -7.30 7.80 -2.62
C TYR A 36 -8.30 8.40 -3.62
N PRO A 37 -7.87 9.00 -4.75
CA PRO A 37 -8.79 9.14 -5.86
C PRO A 37 -9.00 7.73 -6.38
N LEU A 38 -9.99 7.01 -5.82
CA LEU A 38 -10.51 5.81 -6.44
C LEU A 38 -11.07 6.26 -7.79
N ASN A 39 -10.23 6.24 -8.81
CA ASN A 39 -10.59 6.59 -10.18
C ASN A 39 -11.35 5.39 -10.75
N LEU A 40 -12.57 5.22 -10.26
CA LEU A 40 -13.47 4.18 -10.71
C LEU A 40 -14.14 4.67 -12.00
N GLN A 41 -13.57 4.29 -13.14
CA GLN A 41 -14.20 4.56 -14.43
C GLN A 41 -15.04 3.34 -14.81
N GLY A 42 -16.34 3.51 -14.62
CA GLY A 42 -17.37 2.58 -15.06
C GLY A 42 -17.92 3.02 -16.41
N GLY A 43 -17.80 2.18 -17.43
CA GLY A 43 -18.36 2.44 -18.76
C GLY A 43 -19.27 1.29 -19.16
N GLY A 44 -20.51 1.60 -19.52
CA GLY A 44 -21.44 0.59 -20.01
C GLY A 44 -22.40 1.16 -21.04
N GLY A 45 -22.54 0.43 -22.14
CA GLY A 45 -23.41 0.78 -23.26
C GLY A 45 -24.24 -0.43 -23.65
N ALA A 46 -25.52 -0.21 -23.90
CA ALA A 46 -26.41 -1.21 -24.48
C ALA A 46 -26.62 -0.84 -25.95
N GLN A 47 -26.16 -1.70 -26.85
CA GLN A 47 -26.40 -1.53 -28.28
C GLN A 47 -27.18 -2.75 -28.75
N GLU A 48 -28.37 -2.56 -29.33
CA GLU A 48 -29.31 -3.65 -29.65
C GLU A 48 -28.70 -4.79 -30.48
N ARG A 49 -27.69 -4.50 -31.32
CA ARG A 49 -26.95 -5.51 -32.09
C ARG A 49 -25.73 -6.10 -31.38
N GLU A 50 -25.10 -5.35 -30.47
CA GLU A 50 -23.79 -5.68 -29.91
C GLU A 50 -23.86 -6.23 -28.47
N GLY A 51 -25.01 -6.07 -27.79
CA GLY A 51 -25.21 -6.55 -26.41
C GLY A 51 -24.97 -5.46 -25.35
N LEU A 52 -25.07 -5.87 -24.08
CA LEU A 52 -24.77 -5.04 -22.92
C LEU A 52 -23.28 -5.13 -22.61
N THR A 53 -22.57 -4.02 -22.77
CA THR A 53 -21.17 -3.93 -22.31
C THR A 53 -21.13 -3.26 -20.96
N PHE A 54 -20.36 -3.80 -20.02
CA PHE A 54 -20.02 -3.12 -18.77
C PHE A 54 -18.56 -3.36 -18.44
N GLY A 55 -17.91 -2.35 -17.86
CA GLY A 55 -16.56 -2.47 -17.37
C GLY A 55 -16.29 -1.51 -16.25
N VAL A 56 -15.40 -1.91 -15.35
CA VAL A 56 -14.89 -1.15 -14.23
C VAL A 56 -13.38 -1.18 -14.27
N ARG A 57 -12.74 -0.02 -14.11
CA ARG A 57 -11.29 0.09 -13.93
C ARG A 57 -11.01 1.01 -12.75
N GLY A 58 -9.98 0.68 -11.98
CA GLY A 58 -9.52 1.43 -10.82
C GLY A 58 -8.01 1.39 -10.69
N SER A 59 -7.46 2.39 -10.01
CA SER A 59 -6.05 2.44 -9.64
C SER A 59 -5.93 3.07 -8.26
N GLU A 60 -5.03 2.55 -7.44
CA GLU A 60 -4.84 2.97 -6.06
C GLU A 60 -3.36 2.99 -5.69
N ASN A 61 -2.95 4.03 -4.95
CA ASN A 61 -1.61 4.08 -4.37
C ASN A 61 -1.58 3.22 -3.10
N VAL A 62 -0.77 2.16 -3.09
CA VAL A 62 -0.67 1.25 -1.94
C VAL A 62 0.49 1.58 -1.02
N TRP A 63 1.49 2.32 -1.52
CA TRP A 63 2.64 2.70 -0.74
C TRP A 63 3.30 3.95 -1.29
N ARG A 64 3.78 4.79 -0.37
CA ARG A 64 4.64 5.92 -0.64
C ARG A 64 5.72 5.98 0.45
N SER A 65 6.97 6.17 0.06
CA SER A 65 8.07 6.36 0.99
C SER A 65 7.94 7.70 1.74
N ASP A 66 8.47 7.77 2.95
CA ASP A 66 8.43 8.97 3.81
C ASP A 66 9.08 10.20 3.17
N ASN A 67 10.07 9.98 2.30
CA ASN A 67 10.71 11.05 1.53
C ASN A 67 9.90 11.49 0.29
N GLY A 68 8.78 10.84 0.01
CA GLY A 68 7.91 11.09 -1.15
C GLY A 68 8.52 10.73 -2.52
N ARG A 69 9.73 10.17 -2.54
CA ARG A 69 10.48 9.86 -3.78
C ARG A 69 10.06 8.55 -4.39
N HIS A 70 9.58 7.62 -3.59
CA HIS A 70 9.14 6.31 -4.05
C HIS A 70 7.65 6.15 -3.85
N GLU A 71 6.98 5.62 -4.87
CA GLU A 71 5.53 5.47 -4.91
C GLU A 71 5.20 4.17 -5.64
N ILE A 72 4.33 3.34 -5.07
CA ILE A 72 3.83 2.12 -5.67
C ILE A 72 2.32 2.26 -5.82
N ASP A 73 1.87 2.16 -7.06
CA ASP A 73 0.46 2.16 -7.44
C ASP A 73 0.07 0.76 -7.93
N VAL A 74 -1.13 0.33 -7.59
CA VAL A 74 -1.76 -0.89 -8.11
C VAL A 74 -2.91 -0.47 -9.01
N ASN A 75 -3.04 -1.11 -10.18
CA ASN A 75 -4.16 -0.89 -11.08
C ASN A 75 -4.87 -2.20 -11.42
N GLY A 76 -6.19 -2.12 -11.56
CA GLY A 76 -7.06 -3.25 -11.79
C GLY A 76 -8.22 -2.87 -12.71
N GLY A 77 -8.69 -3.80 -13.51
CA GLY A 77 -9.86 -3.58 -14.35
C GLY A 77 -10.51 -4.88 -14.79
N TYR A 78 -11.82 -4.81 -14.99
CA TYR A 78 -12.66 -5.90 -15.46
C TYR A 78 -13.67 -5.33 -16.47
N ALA A 79 -13.83 -5.96 -17.62
CA ALA A 79 -14.89 -5.62 -18.56
C ALA A 79 -15.44 -6.85 -19.26
N GLN A 80 -16.74 -6.85 -19.53
CA GLN A 80 -17.45 -7.97 -20.13
C GLN A 80 -18.61 -7.47 -21.00
N ARG A 81 -18.87 -8.19 -22.08
CA ARG A 81 -20.05 -7.99 -22.94
C ARG A 81 -20.99 -9.19 -22.81
N LEU A 82 -22.23 -8.92 -22.44
CA LEU A 82 -23.30 -9.90 -22.29
C LEU A 82 -24.31 -9.73 -23.42
N GLY A 83 -24.55 -10.82 -24.16
CA GLY A 83 -25.48 -10.85 -25.30
C GLY A 83 -24.93 -10.23 -26.59
N GLY A 84 -25.82 -10.07 -27.57
CA GLY A 84 -25.48 -9.65 -28.94
C GLY A 84 -25.53 -10.81 -29.94
N GLN A 85 -25.49 -10.49 -31.23
CA GLN A 85 -25.65 -11.45 -32.34
C GLN A 85 -24.63 -12.61 -32.30
N TRP A 86 -23.49 -12.41 -31.63
CA TRP A 86 -22.38 -13.36 -31.53
C TRP A 86 -22.24 -13.99 -30.14
N GLY A 87 -23.22 -13.78 -29.25
CA GLY A 87 -23.18 -14.26 -27.86
C GLY A 87 -22.29 -13.44 -26.94
N ASN A 88 -22.06 -13.96 -25.73
CA ASN A 88 -21.23 -13.30 -24.71
C ASN A 88 -19.78 -13.19 -25.18
N SER A 89 -19.13 -12.05 -24.94
CA SER A 89 -17.67 -11.96 -25.08
C SER A 89 -17.00 -12.65 -23.91
N GLU A 90 -15.76 -13.10 -24.12
CA GLU A 90 -14.88 -13.45 -23.02
C GLU A 90 -14.68 -12.23 -22.10
N PRO A 91 -14.62 -12.45 -20.77
CA PRO A 91 -14.33 -11.39 -19.81
C PRO A 91 -12.87 -10.96 -19.96
N SER A 92 -12.66 -9.64 -20.07
CA SER A 92 -11.33 -9.04 -20.04
C SER A 92 -11.00 -8.60 -18.62
N TYR A 93 -9.82 -8.96 -18.15
CA TYR A 93 -9.28 -8.50 -16.87
C TYR A 93 -7.88 -7.94 -17.09
N SER A 94 -7.55 -6.90 -16.32
CA SER A 94 -6.22 -6.30 -16.32
C SER A 94 -5.81 -6.05 -14.88
N VAL A 95 -4.61 -6.48 -14.50
CA VAL A 95 -4.00 -6.15 -13.22
C VAL A 95 -2.58 -5.71 -13.47
N GLY A 96 -2.11 -4.70 -12.73
CA GLY A 96 -0.75 -4.21 -12.85
C GLY A 96 -0.31 -3.49 -11.59
N THR A 97 0.99 -3.21 -11.57
CA THR A 97 1.61 -2.36 -10.57
C THR A 97 2.47 -1.34 -11.30
N ASN A 98 2.49 -0.11 -10.82
CA ASN A 98 3.35 0.94 -11.31
C ASN A 98 4.25 1.39 -10.17
N TYR A 99 5.55 1.42 -10.43
CA TYR A 99 6.52 2.02 -9.54
C TYR A 99 6.94 3.37 -10.10
N ARG A 100 6.79 4.42 -9.30
CA ARG A 100 7.16 5.79 -9.67
C ARG A 100 8.23 6.32 -8.74
N TYR A 101 9.30 6.81 -9.36
CA TYR A 101 10.38 7.49 -8.67
C TYR A 101 10.39 8.98 -9.03
N ARG A 102 10.34 9.84 -8.02
CA ARG A 102 10.36 11.31 -8.15
C ARG A 102 11.72 11.81 -7.65
N TRP A 103 12.43 12.51 -8.54
CA TRP A 103 13.79 13.02 -8.31
C TRP A 103 13.77 14.27 -7.45
#